data_AF-A0A849ZB27-F1
#
_entry.id   AF-A0A849ZB27-F1
#
_cell.length_a   1.000
_cell.length_b   1.000
_cell.length_c   1.000
_cell.angle_alpha   90.00
_cell.angle_beta   90.00
_cell.angle_gamma   90.00
#
_symmetry.space_group_name_H-M   'P 1'
#
loop_
_entity.id
_entity.type
_entity.pdbx_description
1 polymer ?
#
loop_
_entity_poly.entity_id
_entity_poly.type
_entity_poly.pdbx_seq_one_letter_code
_entity_poly.pdbx_strand_id
1 'polypeptide(L)'
;MIELYTWVLAALLQFAPPDRLPQYPGYEETLEQTQERYADIAGVISSVALAEEEAPDGMTDREEAALLVAIAVGETHLALDADRGPCFRDGRFHERCDRGRAASIWQVHAWKRNGEWVPLSELFENRELAAERAFYVARSSLGMCKHLPPEDRLSGLSGRCIRGLASAQAHYRRWMKLRAWEPKKPPPEVAQR
;
A
#
# COMPACT_ATOMS: atom_id res chain seq x y z
N MET A 1 -3.98 1.36 24.10
CA MET A 1 -4.29 1.54 22.67
C MET A 1 -3.00 1.30 21.93
N ILE A 2 -2.98 0.42 20.93
CA ILE A 2 -1.82 0.29 20.04
C ILE A 2 -1.80 1.58 19.22
N GLU A 3 -0.70 2.31 19.25
CA GLU A 3 -0.50 3.48 18.39
C GLU A 3 -0.64 3.05 16.92
N LEU A 4 -1.30 3.85 16.06
CA LEU A 4 -1.61 3.48 14.67
C LEU A 4 -0.37 2.94 13.93
N TYR A 5 0.77 3.59 14.12
CA TYR A 5 2.08 3.15 13.63
C TYR A 5 2.41 1.69 13.97
N THR A 6 2.30 1.32 15.25
CA THR A 6 2.59 -0.04 15.72
C THR A 6 1.63 -1.05 15.10
N TRP A 7 0.36 -0.67 14.93
CA TRP A 7 -0.63 -1.51 14.27
C TRP A 7 -0.29 -1.71 12.78
N VAL A 8 0.07 -0.63 12.07
CA VAL A 8 0.44 -0.68 10.65
C VAL A 8 1.69 -1.54 10.46
N LEU A 9 2.73 -1.33 11.27
CA LEU A 9 3.96 -2.13 11.19
C LEU A 9 3.67 -3.62 11.40
N ALA A 10 2.88 -3.96 12.42
CA ALA A 10 2.47 -5.33 12.66
C ALA A 10 1.65 -5.90 11.48
N ALA A 11 0.79 -5.10 10.85
CA ALA A 11 0.04 -5.50 9.67
C ALA A 11 0.96 -5.77 8.46
N LEU A 12 1.95 -4.91 8.20
CA LEU A 12 2.92 -5.12 7.12
C LEU A 12 3.67 -6.44 7.34
N LEU A 13 4.21 -6.68 8.53
CA LEU A 13 4.93 -7.91 8.89
C LEU A 13 4.06 -9.17 8.76
N GLN A 14 2.77 -9.09 9.07
CA GLN A 14 1.85 -10.23 9.00
C GLN A 14 1.39 -10.52 7.56
N PHE A 15 1.13 -9.49 6.76
CA PHE A 15 0.52 -9.62 5.43
C PHE A 15 1.54 -9.65 4.29
N ALA A 16 2.79 -9.27 4.56
CA ALA A 16 3.94 -9.45 3.69
C ALA A 16 5.17 -9.84 4.54
N PRO A 17 5.27 -11.10 5.00
CA PRO A 17 6.37 -11.50 5.88
C PRO A 17 7.74 -11.27 5.21
N PRO A 18 8.69 -10.55 5.86
CA PRO A 18 10.00 -10.23 5.29
C PRO A 18 10.79 -11.44 4.79
N ASP A 19 10.69 -12.57 5.49
CA ASP A 19 11.33 -13.85 5.14
C ASP A 19 10.76 -14.52 3.88
N ARG A 20 9.63 -14.01 3.38
CA ARG A 20 8.92 -14.55 2.20
C ARG A 20 8.88 -13.58 1.04
N LEU A 21 9.56 -12.43 1.15
CA LEU A 21 9.58 -11.45 0.08
C LEU A 21 10.40 -11.96 -1.09
N PRO A 22 9.95 -11.68 -2.33
CA PRO A 22 10.77 -11.93 -3.49
C PRO A 22 12.00 -11.01 -3.44
N GLN A 23 13.17 -11.61 -3.60
CA GLN A 23 14.43 -10.90 -3.78
C GLN A 23 14.73 -10.79 -5.27
N TYR A 24 15.17 -9.62 -5.71
CA TYR A 24 15.50 -9.36 -7.12
C TYR A 24 16.95 -8.92 -7.24
N PRO A 25 17.66 -9.32 -8.33
CA PRO A 25 19.03 -8.90 -8.58
C PRO A 25 19.22 -7.38 -8.48
N GLY A 26 20.12 -6.94 -7.60
CA GLY A 26 20.43 -5.52 -7.36
C GLY A 26 19.47 -4.82 -6.38
N TYR A 27 18.49 -5.55 -5.83
CA TYR A 27 17.52 -5.08 -4.85
C TYR A 27 17.42 -6.04 -3.66
N GLU A 28 18.52 -6.70 -3.33
CA GLU A 28 18.58 -7.60 -2.19
C GLU A 28 18.61 -6.83 -0.85
N GLU A 29 17.87 -7.35 0.13
CA GLU A 29 17.88 -6.86 1.50
C GLU A 29 18.08 -8.01 2.48
N THR A 30 18.80 -7.74 3.57
CA THR A 30 18.76 -8.61 4.75
C THR A 30 17.40 -8.50 5.44
N LEU A 31 17.08 -9.49 6.29
CA LEU A 31 15.86 -9.46 7.10
C LEU A 31 15.74 -8.17 7.92
N GLU A 32 16.84 -7.73 8.52
CA GLU A 32 16.91 -6.52 9.33
C GLU A 32 16.65 -5.27 8.48
N GLN A 33 17.28 -5.14 7.31
CA GLN A 33 17.05 -4.04 6.37
C GLN A 33 15.60 -3.98 5.89
N THR A 34 15.00 -5.14 5.61
CA THR A 34 13.57 -5.21 5.25
C THR A 34 12.68 -4.76 6.42
N GLN A 35 13.00 -5.13 7.66
CA GLN A 35 12.25 -4.71 8.84
C GLN A 35 12.35 -3.19 9.08
N GLU A 36 13.54 -2.61 8.91
CA GLU A 36 13.75 -1.15 8.97
C GLU A 36 12.93 -0.44 7.89
N ARG A 37 12.98 -0.92 6.64
CA ARG A 37 12.17 -0.34 5.57
C ARG A 37 10.67 -0.47 5.84
N TYR A 38 10.23 -1.55 6.47
CA TYR A 38 8.83 -1.71 6.87
C TYR A 38 8.43 -0.70 7.95
N ALA A 39 9.33 -0.40 8.89
CA ALA A 39 9.14 0.67 9.87
C ALA A 39 8.97 2.03 9.19
N ASP A 40 9.80 2.35 8.19
CA ASP A 40 9.66 3.59 7.40
C ASP A 40 8.33 3.65 6.64
N ILE A 41 7.95 2.56 5.97
CA ILE A 41 6.66 2.46 5.26
C ILE A 41 5.49 2.64 6.23
N ALA A 42 5.56 2.04 7.42
CA ALA A 42 4.54 2.19 8.45
C ALA A 42 4.42 3.64 8.93
N GLY A 43 5.55 4.34 9.08
CA GLY A 43 5.59 5.76 9.41
C GLY A 43 4.85 6.60 8.37
N VAL A 44 5.16 6.39 7.08
CA VAL A 44 4.50 7.11 5.97
C VAL A 44 3.00 6.83 5.93
N ILE A 45 2.59 5.56 6.01
CA ILE A 45 1.16 5.21 5.99
C ILE A 45 0.41 5.86 7.15
N SER A 46 1.01 5.84 8.35
CA SER A 46 0.39 6.42 9.54
C SER A 46 0.31 7.95 9.45
N SER A 47 1.36 8.60 8.93
CA SER A 47 1.35 10.05 8.67
C SER A 47 0.20 10.44 7.73
N VAL A 48 0.09 9.77 6.58
CA VAL A 48 -0.95 10.06 5.58
C VAL A 48 -2.36 9.80 6.13
N ALA A 49 -2.54 8.74 6.93
CA ALA A 49 -3.84 8.43 7.54
C ALA A 49 -4.23 9.39 8.68
N LEU A 50 -3.26 10.06 9.32
CA LEU A 50 -3.50 11.02 10.41
C LEU A 50 -3.60 12.47 9.92
N ALA A 51 -3.09 12.78 8.73
CA ALA A 51 -3.01 14.14 8.21
C ALA A 51 -4.36 14.71 7.74
N GLU A 52 -5.36 13.87 7.51
CA GLU A 52 -6.68 14.30 7.02
C GLU A 52 -7.61 14.64 8.19
N GLU A 53 -7.95 15.93 8.35
CA GLU A 53 -8.79 16.41 9.46
C GLU A 53 -10.25 15.93 9.38
N GLU A 54 -10.78 15.68 8.19
CA GLU A 54 -12.13 15.13 8.00
C GLU A 54 -12.18 14.24 6.76
N ALA A 55 -12.19 12.92 6.97
CA ALA A 55 -12.46 11.97 5.91
C ALA A 55 -13.88 12.22 5.32
N PRO A 56 -14.04 12.65 4.05
CA PRO A 56 -15.36 12.87 3.43
C PRO A 56 -16.33 11.67 3.48
N ASP A 57 -15.80 10.48 3.79
CA ASP A 57 -16.52 9.20 3.77
C ASP A 57 -16.72 8.59 5.17
N GLY A 58 -16.27 9.27 6.25
CA GLY A 58 -16.41 8.80 7.62
C GLY A 58 -15.56 7.58 8.00
N MET A 59 -14.49 7.29 7.24
CA MET A 59 -13.52 6.25 7.60
C MET A 59 -12.71 6.68 8.81
N THR A 60 -12.37 5.74 9.68
CA THR A 60 -11.40 5.98 10.76
C THR A 60 -9.97 5.91 10.23
N ASP A 61 -9.00 6.55 10.89
CA ASP A 61 -7.59 6.54 10.50
C ASP A 61 -7.05 5.11 10.31
N ARG A 62 -7.54 4.16 11.13
CA ARG A 62 -7.18 2.74 11.01
C ARG A 62 -7.71 2.11 9.73
N GLU A 63 -8.89 2.49 9.27
CA GLU A 63 -9.47 2.00 8.03
C GLU A 63 -8.77 2.59 6.81
N GLU A 64 -8.34 3.84 6.91
CA GLU A 64 -7.54 4.54 5.90
C GLU A 64 -6.14 3.93 5.78
N ALA A 65 -5.47 3.71 6.91
CA ALA A 65 -4.20 2.99 6.96
C ALA A 65 -4.33 1.55 6.43
N ALA A 66 -5.41 0.83 6.79
CA ALA A 66 -5.69 -0.50 6.27
C ALA A 66 -5.85 -0.51 4.74
N LEU A 67 -6.43 0.54 4.15
CA LEU A 67 -6.58 0.69 2.71
C LEU A 67 -5.20 0.82 2.03
N LEU A 68 -4.33 1.67 2.56
CA LEU A 68 -2.98 1.84 2.03
C LEU A 68 -2.13 0.57 2.13
N VAL A 69 -2.21 -0.15 3.26
CA VAL A 69 -1.56 -1.46 3.42
C VAL A 69 -2.11 -2.47 2.40
N ALA A 70 -3.43 -2.50 2.21
CA ALA A 70 -4.08 -3.43 1.28
C ALA A 70 -3.66 -3.21 -0.18
N ILE A 71 -3.45 -1.95 -0.57
CA ILE A 71 -2.96 -1.57 -1.89
C ILE A 71 -1.48 -1.96 -2.01
N ALA A 72 -0.61 -1.49 -1.11
CA ALA A 72 0.83 -1.77 -1.19
C ALA A 72 1.17 -3.27 -1.25
N VAL A 73 0.55 -4.06 -0.36
CA VAL A 73 0.71 -5.52 -0.34
C VAL A 73 0.12 -6.15 -1.60
N GLY A 74 -1.02 -5.66 -2.08
CA GLY A 74 -1.69 -6.20 -3.26
C GLY A 74 -0.96 -5.94 -4.57
N GLU A 75 -0.38 -4.76 -4.70
CA GLU A 75 0.29 -4.31 -5.91
C GLU A 75 1.68 -4.96 -6.06
N THR A 76 2.46 -4.97 -4.96
CA THR A 76 3.91 -5.27 -5.06
C THR A 76 4.41 -6.25 -4.02
N HIS A 77 3.56 -6.66 -3.07
CA HIS A 77 3.99 -7.38 -1.86
C HIS A 77 5.13 -6.66 -1.12
N LEU A 78 5.22 -5.32 -1.22
CA LEU A 78 6.29 -4.51 -0.61
C LEU A 78 7.71 -4.85 -1.11
N ALA A 79 7.83 -5.32 -2.34
CA ALA A 79 9.12 -5.61 -2.97
C ALA A 79 10.00 -4.35 -3.05
N LEU A 80 11.29 -4.49 -2.72
CA LEU A 80 12.24 -3.38 -2.69
C LEU A 80 12.40 -2.70 -4.06
N ASP A 81 12.40 -3.49 -5.12
CA ASP A 81 12.53 -3.00 -6.49
C ASP A 81 11.35 -2.12 -6.92
N ALA A 82 10.17 -2.35 -6.34
CA ALA A 82 9.01 -1.49 -6.55
C ALA A 82 9.05 -0.24 -5.66
N ASP A 83 9.60 -0.34 -4.45
CA ASP A 83 9.75 0.80 -3.54
C ASP A 83 10.76 1.82 -4.07
N ARG A 84 11.97 1.37 -4.42
CA ARG A 84 13.07 2.25 -4.89
C ARG A 84 13.10 2.47 -6.39
N GLY A 85 12.58 1.51 -7.15
CA GLY A 85 12.40 1.64 -8.60
C GLY A 85 13.68 1.66 -9.45
N PRO A 86 13.50 1.58 -10.78
CA PRO A 86 12.35 0.95 -11.43
C PRO A 86 12.37 -0.59 -11.19
N CYS A 87 11.20 -1.23 -11.11
CA CYS A 87 11.13 -2.68 -10.86
C CYS A 87 12.01 -3.50 -11.80
N PHE A 88 12.65 -4.53 -11.25
CA PHE A 88 13.46 -5.50 -11.98
C PHE A 88 12.56 -6.36 -12.89
N ARG A 89 12.95 -6.48 -14.16
CA ARG A 89 12.08 -7.06 -15.21
C ARG A 89 12.62 -8.29 -15.92
N ASP A 90 13.90 -8.64 -15.84
CA ASP A 90 14.50 -9.82 -16.49
C ASP A 90 13.90 -10.20 -17.87
N GLY A 91 13.75 -9.22 -18.77
CA GLY A 91 13.11 -9.43 -20.10
C GLY A 91 11.58 -9.60 -20.11
N ARG A 92 10.93 -9.72 -18.96
CA ARG A 92 9.47 -9.82 -18.75
C ARG A 92 8.81 -8.45 -18.56
N PHE A 93 9.05 -7.53 -19.49
CA PHE A 93 8.66 -6.13 -19.32
C PHE A 93 7.14 -5.93 -19.14
N HIS A 94 6.32 -6.86 -19.61
CA HIS A 94 4.86 -6.79 -19.55
C HIS A 94 4.24 -7.31 -18.26
N GLU A 95 5.00 -8.02 -17.41
CA GLU A 95 4.43 -8.85 -16.34
C GLU A 95 4.50 -8.19 -14.96
N ARG A 96 5.30 -7.12 -14.79
CA ARG A 96 5.51 -6.49 -13.48
C ARG A 96 5.33 -4.97 -13.50
N CYS A 97 4.83 -4.46 -12.38
CA CYS A 97 4.75 -3.05 -12.02
C CYS A 97 4.13 -2.13 -13.09
N ASP A 98 2.91 -2.46 -13.53
CA ASP A 98 2.21 -1.82 -14.64
C ASP A 98 3.10 -1.50 -15.86
N ARG A 99 3.95 -2.47 -16.24
CA ARG A 99 4.86 -2.34 -17.39
C ARG A 99 5.84 -1.17 -17.27
N GLY A 100 6.07 -0.67 -16.05
CA GLY A 100 6.90 0.48 -15.76
C GLY A 100 6.28 1.84 -15.90
N ARG A 101 4.95 1.91 -15.95
CA ARG A 101 4.21 3.18 -16.03
C ARG A 101 3.81 3.72 -14.66
N ALA A 102 4.13 2.96 -13.62
CA ALA A 102 3.79 3.22 -12.26
C ALA A 102 5.05 3.19 -11.37
N ALA A 103 5.02 3.92 -10.26
CA ALA A 103 6.10 4.05 -9.30
C ALA A 103 5.64 3.68 -7.88
N SER A 104 6.61 3.40 -7.01
CA SER A 104 6.45 2.99 -5.61
C SER A 104 5.74 1.64 -5.38
N ILE A 105 5.71 1.21 -4.12
CA ILE A 105 4.95 0.02 -3.67
C ILE A 105 3.43 0.12 -3.93
N TRP A 106 2.89 1.32 -4.15
CA TRP A 106 1.46 1.56 -4.44
C TRP A 106 1.15 1.69 -5.94
N GLN A 107 2.16 1.59 -6.81
CA GLN A 107 1.98 1.62 -8.28
C GLN A 107 1.22 2.88 -8.76
N VAL A 108 1.71 4.05 -8.34
CA VAL A 108 1.15 5.34 -8.71
C VAL A 108 1.70 5.84 -10.03
N HIS A 109 0.82 6.35 -10.90
CA HIS A 109 1.20 6.93 -12.19
C HIS A 109 1.53 8.41 -12.04
N ALA A 110 2.40 8.94 -12.91
CA ALA A 110 2.64 10.37 -13.01
C ALA A 110 1.32 11.16 -13.17
N TRP A 111 1.22 12.33 -12.52
CA TRP A 111 0.04 13.18 -12.58
C TRP A 111 0.42 14.65 -12.51
N LYS A 112 -0.57 15.54 -12.71
CA LYS A 112 -0.39 16.97 -12.50
C LYS A 112 -0.80 17.38 -11.08
N ARG A 113 0.09 18.01 -10.33
CA ARG A 113 -0.17 18.68 -9.04
C ARG A 113 -0.01 20.18 -9.27
N ASN A 114 -1.05 20.97 -8.98
CA ASN A 114 -1.03 22.43 -9.16
C ASN A 114 -0.60 22.91 -10.56
N GLY A 115 -0.94 22.14 -11.60
CA GLY A 115 -0.60 22.45 -13.00
C GLY A 115 0.74 21.89 -13.48
N GLU A 116 1.62 21.48 -12.57
CA GLU A 116 2.94 20.91 -12.87
C GLU A 116 2.92 19.39 -12.85
N TRP A 117 3.72 18.76 -13.71
CA TRP A 117 3.84 17.30 -13.75
C TRP A 117 4.74 16.81 -12.62
N VAL A 118 4.24 15.85 -11.85
CA VAL A 118 5.02 15.02 -10.93
C VAL A 118 5.47 13.76 -11.69
N PRO A 119 6.75 13.63 -12.08
CA PRO A 119 7.24 12.49 -12.83
C PRO A 119 7.41 11.24 -11.93
N LEU A 120 7.51 10.07 -12.55
CA LEU A 120 7.69 8.81 -11.81
C LEU A 120 8.97 8.78 -10.96
N SER A 121 10.05 9.45 -11.39
CA SER A 121 11.31 9.53 -10.63
C SER A 121 11.10 10.19 -9.27
N GLU A 122 10.33 11.27 -9.22
CA GLU A 122 10.00 11.96 -7.97
C GLU A 122 9.19 11.05 -7.03
N LEU A 123 8.33 10.19 -7.58
CA LEU A 123 7.55 9.23 -6.79
C LEU A 123 8.36 8.07 -6.23
N PHE A 124 9.45 7.69 -6.90
CA PHE A 124 10.40 6.72 -6.35
C PHE A 124 11.26 7.33 -5.23
N GLU A 125 11.57 8.63 -5.33
CA GLU A 125 12.38 9.35 -4.34
C GLU A 125 11.57 9.80 -3.13
N ASN A 126 10.27 10.06 -3.31
CA ASN A 126 9.38 10.59 -2.27
C ASN A 126 8.21 9.63 -1.98
N ARG A 127 8.42 8.75 -1.00
CA ARG A 127 7.43 7.76 -0.57
C ARG A 127 6.15 8.41 0.00
N GLU A 128 6.27 9.53 0.69
CA GLU A 128 5.13 10.24 1.26
C GLU A 128 4.22 10.78 0.16
N LEU A 129 4.81 11.43 -0.85
CA LEU A 129 4.07 11.92 -2.02
C LEU A 129 3.37 10.79 -2.79
N ALA A 130 4.03 9.63 -2.93
CA ALA A 130 3.42 8.46 -3.54
C ALA A 130 2.24 7.92 -2.70
N ALA A 131 2.38 7.86 -1.38
CA ALA A 131 1.34 7.41 -0.46
C ALA A 131 0.13 8.36 -0.46
N GLU A 132 0.35 9.68 -0.36
CA GLU A 132 -0.69 10.71 -0.48
C GLU A 132 -1.50 10.52 -1.76
N ARG A 133 -0.82 10.34 -2.89
CA ARG A 133 -1.48 10.16 -4.16
C ARG A 133 -2.24 8.84 -4.25
N ALA A 134 -1.65 7.74 -3.81
CA ALA A 134 -2.30 6.44 -3.78
C ALA A 134 -3.59 6.51 -2.95
N PHE A 135 -3.50 7.16 -1.79
CA PHE A 135 -4.63 7.35 -0.90
C PHE A 135 -5.74 8.20 -1.54
N TYR A 136 -5.39 9.35 -2.10
CA TYR A 136 -6.33 10.22 -2.81
C TYR A 136 -7.06 9.46 -3.94
N VAL A 137 -6.33 8.71 -4.77
CA VAL A 137 -6.92 7.96 -5.90
C VAL A 137 -7.83 6.84 -5.38
N ALA A 138 -7.43 6.13 -4.32
CA ALA A 138 -8.23 5.06 -3.73
C ALA A 138 -9.55 5.58 -3.15
N ARG A 139 -9.51 6.69 -2.41
CA ARG A 139 -10.72 7.37 -1.91
C ARG A 139 -11.62 7.85 -3.04
N SER A 140 -11.03 8.54 -4.03
CA SER A 140 -11.75 9.01 -5.21
C SER A 140 -12.45 7.86 -5.93
N SER A 141 -11.81 6.69 -6.00
CA SER A 141 -12.41 5.48 -6.56
C SER A 141 -13.67 5.06 -5.80
N LEU A 142 -13.63 5.03 -4.46
CA LEU A 142 -14.78 4.64 -3.63
C LEU A 142 -15.99 5.55 -3.87
N GLY A 143 -15.77 6.86 -3.97
CA GLY A 143 -16.82 7.85 -4.25
C GLY A 143 -17.32 7.80 -5.70
N MET A 144 -16.40 7.80 -6.67
CA MET A 144 -16.71 7.77 -8.10
C MET A 144 -17.49 6.50 -8.48
N CYS A 145 -17.10 5.35 -7.94
CA CYS A 145 -17.69 4.05 -8.25
C CYS A 145 -18.77 3.62 -7.24
N LYS A 146 -19.35 4.55 -6.47
CA LYS A 146 -20.37 4.25 -5.43
C LYS A 146 -21.61 3.48 -5.92
N HIS A 147 -21.91 3.57 -7.21
CA HIS A 147 -23.03 2.87 -7.87
C HIS A 147 -22.76 1.37 -8.11
N LEU A 148 -21.52 0.91 -7.93
CA LEU A 148 -21.13 -0.49 -8.01
C LEU A 148 -21.30 -1.21 -6.66
N PRO A 149 -21.36 -2.56 -6.67
CA PRO A 149 -21.20 -3.36 -5.46
C PRO A 149 -19.92 -2.98 -4.70
N PRO A 150 -19.90 -3.01 -3.35
CA PRO A 150 -18.76 -2.59 -2.54
C PRO A 150 -17.40 -3.14 -2.99
N GLU A 151 -17.35 -4.42 -3.36
CA GLU A 151 -16.16 -5.13 -3.80
C GLU A 151 -15.56 -4.61 -5.11
N ASP A 152 -16.35 -3.94 -5.93
CA ASP A 152 -15.93 -3.37 -7.21
C ASP A 152 -15.58 -1.87 -7.08
N ARG A 153 -15.83 -1.22 -5.93
CA ARG A 153 -15.67 0.24 -5.80
C ARG A 153 -14.23 0.72 -5.89
N LEU A 154 -13.25 -0.17 -5.75
CA LEU A 154 -11.84 0.13 -5.99
C LEU A 154 -11.43 0.03 -7.47
N SER A 155 -12.37 -0.24 -8.40
CA SER A 155 -12.04 -0.31 -9.82
C SER A 155 -11.54 1.01 -10.41
N GLY A 156 -11.90 2.14 -9.81
CA GLY A 156 -11.39 3.46 -10.20
C GLY A 156 -9.88 3.62 -10.06
N LEU A 157 -9.19 2.73 -9.31
CA LEU A 157 -7.73 2.60 -9.34
C LEU A 157 -7.21 2.32 -10.77
N SER A 158 -7.98 1.60 -11.60
CA SER A 158 -7.68 1.39 -13.03
C SER A 158 -8.20 2.51 -13.94
N GLY A 159 -8.60 3.65 -13.36
CA GLY A 159 -9.09 4.84 -14.06
C GLY A 159 -10.55 4.78 -14.52
N ARG A 160 -11.32 3.71 -14.26
CA ARG A 160 -12.73 3.57 -14.68
C ARG A 160 -13.54 2.70 -13.70
N CYS A 161 -14.85 2.89 -13.66
CA CYS A 161 -15.73 2.03 -12.84
C CYS A 161 -16.11 0.74 -13.60
N ILE A 162 -15.61 -0.41 -13.13
CA ILE A 162 -15.74 -1.71 -13.81
C ILE A 162 -16.30 -2.74 -12.82
N ARG A 163 -17.47 -3.30 -13.13
CA ARG A 163 -18.06 -4.41 -12.37
C ARG A 163 -17.27 -5.70 -12.61
N GLY A 164 -16.99 -6.47 -11.56
CA GLY A 164 -16.29 -7.75 -11.66
C GLY A 164 -14.77 -7.65 -11.90
N LEU A 165 -14.15 -6.50 -11.65
CA LEU A 165 -12.71 -6.35 -11.87
C LEU A 165 -11.93 -7.09 -10.77
N ALA A 166 -11.25 -8.19 -11.16
CA ALA A 166 -10.60 -9.10 -10.23
C ALA A 166 -9.58 -8.42 -9.29
N SER A 167 -8.79 -7.46 -9.80
CA SER A 167 -7.83 -6.71 -8.98
C SER A 167 -8.54 -5.84 -7.94
N ALA A 168 -9.56 -5.08 -8.33
CA ALA A 168 -10.37 -4.28 -7.40
C ALA A 168 -10.97 -5.12 -6.27
N GLN A 169 -11.56 -6.27 -6.62
CA GLN A 169 -12.11 -7.21 -5.65
C GLN A 169 -11.03 -7.82 -4.74
N ALA A 170 -9.82 -8.03 -5.24
CA ALA A 170 -8.69 -8.52 -4.44
C ALA A 170 -8.22 -7.45 -3.44
N HIS A 171 -8.08 -6.19 -3.85
CA HIS A 171 -7.77 -5.08 -2.94
C HIS A 171 -8.86 -4.91 -1.88
N TYR A 172 -10.14 -4.92 -2.28
CA TYR A 172 -11.26 -4.77 -1.35
C TYR A 172 -11.29 -5.88 -0.31
N ARG A 173 -11.15 -7.15 -0.72
CA ARG A 173 -11.10 -8.28 0.22
C ARG A 173 -9.94 -8.17 1.19
N ARG A 174 -8.75 -7.75 0.71
CA ARG A 174 -7.59 -7.54 1.58
C ARG A 174 -7.82 -6.40 2.56
N TRP A 175 -8.42 -5.31 2.10
CA TRP A 175 -8.78 -4.17 2.93
C TRP A 175 -9.78 -4.55 4.02
N MET A 176 -10.87 -5.26 3.70
CA MET A 176 -11.83 -5.75 4.70
C MET A 176 -11.17 -6.68 5.72
N LYS A 177 -10.27 -7.56 5.25
CA LYS A 177 -9.51 -8.46 6.14
C LYS A 177 -8.59 -7.68 7.09
N LEU A 178 -7.89 -6.65 6.60
CA LEU A 178 -7.02 -5.80 7.41
C LEU A 178 -7.81 -4.95 8.40
N ARG A 179 -8.94 -4.36 7.98
CA ARG A 179 -9.83 -3.60 8.87
C ARG A 179 -10.30 -4.41 10.06
N ALA A 180 -10.61 -5.69 9.86
CA ALA A 180 -11.06 -6.59 10.92
C ALA A 180 -9.89 -7.28 11.67
N TRP A 181 -8.65 -7.04 11.30
CA TRP A 181 -7.49 -7.74 11.86
C TRP A 181 -6.95 -7.04 13.11
N GLU A 182 -6.69 -7.85 14.13
CA GLU A 182 -5.97 -7.45 15.35
C GLU A 182 -4.67 -8.25 15.48
N PRO A 183 -3.55 -7.62 15.87
CA PRO A 183 -2.34 -8.35 16.19
C PRO A 183 -2.62 -9.30 17.35
N LYS A 184 -2.16 -10.55 17.22
CA LYS A 184 -2.20 -11.50 18.33
C LYS A 184 -1.34 -10.92 19.46
N LYS A 185 -1.88 -10.88 20.68
CA LYS A 185 -1.05 -10.59 21.86
C LYS A 185 0.14 -11.55 21.86
N PRO A 186 1.37 -11.08 22.10
CA PRO A 186 2.45 -12.01 22.36
C PRO A 186 2.02 -12.93 23.51
N PRO A 187 2.36 -14.24 23.46
CA PRO A 187 2.10 -15.11 24.59
C PRO A 187 2.70 -14.47 25.84
N PRO A 188 2.03 -14.54 27.01
CA PRO A 188 2.63 -14.04 28.25
C PRO A 188 4.01 -14.67 28.37
N GLU A 189 5.02 -13.83 28.64
CA GLU A 189 6.40 -14.27 28.89
C GLU A 189 6.32 -15.51 29.79
N VAL A 190 6.81 -16.64 29.30
CA VAL A 190 7.00 -17.81 30.14
C VAL A 190 8.02 -17.35 31.17
N ALA A 191 7.52 -17.00 32.36
CA ALA A 191 8.35 -16.61 33.48
C ALA A 191 9.46 -17.65 33.58
N GLN A 192 10.68 -17.22 33.28
CA GLN A 192 11.86 -18.05 33.39
C GLN A 192 11.89 -18.53 34.85
N ARG A 193 11.57 -19.81 35.04
CA ARG A 193 11.68 -20.52 36.32
C ARG A 193 12.95 -21.34 36.30
#